data_AF-A0A401UE40-F1
#
_entry.id   AF-A0A401UE40-F1
#
_cell.length_a   1.000
_cell.length_b   1.000
_cell.length_c   1.000
_cell.angle_alpha   90.00
_cell.angle_beta   90.00
_cell.angle_gamma   90.00
#
_symmetry.space_group_name_H-M   'P 1'
#
loop_
_entity.id
_entity.type
_entity.pdbx_description
1 polymer ?
#
loop_
_entity_poly.entity_id
_entity_poly.type
_entity_poly.pdbx_seq_one_letter_code
_entity_poly.pdbx_strand_id
1 'polypeptide(L)'
;MEKRPLIKKEDSRKERPAQKMVALPGWQRITLLIVLGYEGAGCLLGGTLLVAAPDGRYMDMPTTMMHGVFSDFLIPGIILFGLGILNTFAFFTVLRRAASDWFMAGLALGGLFIWFVVEIIILQELHWLHAMWGIPVLLGLVVTIPLIVLRHDTAIMRKALLSCGILSSLWYVAINIFVPMMYDGYSMASLTVSELSAIGASTRIVWVLLAMLYLLLLIAFGWGVLKSSGHSRQLRIAGNLIIAYCIMNFYWPPMHQREVIAAGGGTLTDTLHIIWAMMTLLFNMLLMGFGAAALGKRFRIYTIATWLVFIVFGILTFMESPGIEANLPTPHIGLWERINMGAFLLWIIVFAFVLLKIERLFNSINGSEHLVNSSTNA
;
A
#
# COMPACT_ATOMS: atom_id res chain seq x y z
N MET A 1 61.10 4.69 -48.36
CA MET A 1 60.20 3.52 -48.27
C MET A 1 59.71 3.48 -46.83
N GLU A 2 58.68 4.28 -46.54
CA GLU A 2 58.30 4.67 -45.18
C GLU A 2 56.90 4.11 -44.87
N LYS A 3 56.81 3.43 -43.72
CA LYS A 3 55.73 2.52 -43.35
C LYS A 3 54.44 3.29 -43.00
N ARG A 4 53.32 2.92 -43.62
CA ARG A 4 51.96 3.31 -43.15
C ARG A 4 51.71 2.73 -41.74
N PRO A 5 51.14 3.50 -40.80
CA PRO A 5 50.56 2.92 -39.60
C PRO A 5 49.22 2.27 -39.93
N LEU A 6 49.04 1.04 -39.44
CA LEU A 6 47.83 0.25 -39.49
C LEU A 6 46.73 0.93 -38.65
N ILE A 7 45.60 1.24 -39.29
CA ILE A 7 44.37 1.63 -38.60
C ILE A 7 43.91 0.41 -37.78
N LYS A 8 44.09 0.48 -36.46
CA LYS A 8 43.48 -0.45 -35.52
C LYS A 8 41.97 -0.24 -35.60
N LYS A 9 41.28 -1.23 -36.18
CA LYS A 9 39.82 -1.34 -36.12
C LYS A 9 39.46 -1.53 -34.65
N GLU A 10 39.02 -0.46 -34.00
CA GLU A 10 38.58 -0.50 -32.61
C GLU A 10 37.34 -1.42 -32.57
N ASP A 11 37.50 -2.55 -31.87
CA ASP A 11 36.47 -3.55 -31.70
C ASP A 11 35.28 -2.89 -30.97
N SER A 12 34.17 -2.69 -31.69
CA SER A 12 32.96 -2.04 -31.17
C SER A 12 32.17 -2.93 -30.21
N ARG A 13 32.75 -4.02 -29.69
CA ARG A 13 32.28 -4.70 -28.48
C ARG A 13 32.90 -4.08 -27.24
N LYS A 14 32.54 -2.83 -26.95
CA LYS A 14 32.49 -2.41 -25.53
C LYS A 14 31.39 -3.25 -24.89
N GLU A 15 31.79 -4.36 -24.28
CA GLU A 15 31.00 -5.02 -23.25
C GLU A 15 30.46 -3.92 -22.34
N ARG A 16 29.13 -3.76 -22.32
CA ARG A 16 28.50 -2.89 -21.31
C ARG A 16 29.02 -3.43 -19.98
N PRO A 17 29.73 -2.63 -19.17
CA PRO A 17 30.24 -3.12 -17.90
C PRO A 17 29.07 -3.74 -17.17
N ALA A 18 29.19 -5.02 -16.80
CA ALA A 18 28.16 -5.76 -16.09
C ALA A 18 27.68 -4.86 -14.95
N GLN A 19 26.48 -4.30 -15.12
CA GLN A 19 25.95 -3.28 -14.23
C GLN A 19 25.85 -3.98 -12.88
N LYS A 20 26.79 -3.68 -11.95
CA LYS A 20 26.83 -4.33 -10.63
C LYS A 20 25.42 -4.20 -10.06
N MET A 21 24.72 -5.32 -9.96
CA MET A 21 23.34 -5.34 -9.50
C MET A 21 23.32 -4.68 -8.14
N VAL A 22 22.72 -3.49 -8.06
CA VAL A 22 22.58 -2.77 -6.79
C VAL A 22 21.79 -3.70 -5.87
N ALA A 23 22.41 -4.07 -4.75
CA ALA A 23 21.81 -4.96 -3.78
C ALA A 23 20.90 -4.17 -2.84
N LEU A 24 19.84 -4.81 -2.36
CA LEU A 24 19.05 -4.27 -1.25
C LEU A 24 19.96 -3.95 -0.05
N PRO A 25 19.65 -2.90 0.72
CA PRO A 25 20.14 -2.73 2.07
C PRO A 25 20.00 -4.03 2.87
N GLY A 26 20.99 -4.33 3.72
CA GLY A 26 21.05 -5.59 4.46
C GLY A 26 19.78 -5.89 5.25
N TRP A 27 19.23 -4.90 5.95
CA TRP A 27 18.00 -5.04 6.73
C TRP A 27 16.78 -5.38 5.86
N GLN A 28 16.58 -4.72 4.72
CA GLN A 28 15.46 -5.01 3.81
C GLN A 28 15.52 -6.46 3.31
N ARG A 29 16.72 -6.91 2.93
CA ARG A 29 16.93 -8.28 2.50
C ARG A 29 16.67 -9.29 3.61
N ILE A 30 17.14 -9.01 4.84
CA ILE A 30 16.93 -9.87 6.00
C ILE A 30 15.43 -9.98 6.31
N THR A 31 14.71 -8.85 6.35
CA THR A 31 13.25 -8.83 6.53
C THR A 31 12.55 -9.66 5.46
N LEU A 32 12.90 -9.49 4.19
CA LEU A 32 12.28 -10.25 3.10
C LEU A 32 12.56 -11.76 3.21
N LEU A 33 13.78 -12.15 3.60
CA LEU A 33 14.12 -13.55 3.83
C LEU A 33 13.35 -14.14 5.02
N ILE A 34 13.21 -13.40 6.12
CA ILE A 34 12.43 -13.83 7.29
C ILE A 34 10.97 -14.07 6.88
N VAL A 35 10.35 -13.10 6.18
CA VAL A 35 8.96 -13.21 5.72
C VAL A 35 8.79 -14.41 4.78
N LEU A 36 9.58 -14.50 3.70
CA LEU A 36 9.44 -15.60 2.73
C LEU A 36 9.69 -16.98 3.36
N GLY A 37 10.61 -17.07 4.31
CA GLY A 37 10.89 -18.30 5.04
C GLY A 37 9.77 -18.68 6.02
N TYR A 38 9.27 -17.70 6.79
CA TYR A 38 8.16 -17.89 7.74
C TYR A 38 6.88 -18.31 7.01
N GLU A 39 6.49 -17.57 5.98
CA GLU A 39 5.31 -17.87 5.17
C GLU A 39 5.46 -19.18 4.39
N GLY A 40 6.65 -19.43 3.82
CA GLY A 40 6.95 -20.68 3.12
C GLY A 40 6.79 -21.91 4.02
N ALA A 41 7.35 -21.87 5.23
CA ALA A 41 7.22 -22.96 6.19
C ALA A 41 5.78 -23.14 6.68
N GLY A 42 5.08 -22.04 7.01
CA GLY A 42 3.69 -22.05 7.45
C GLY A 42 2.76 -22.64 6.40
N CYS A 43 2.90 -22.21 5.15
CA CYS A 43 2.10 -22.69 4.03
C CYS A 43 2.36 -24.15 3.68
N LEU A 44 3.63 -24.60 3.71
CA LEU A 44 3.97 -26.01 3.51
C LEU A 44 3.37 -26.89 4.61
N LEU A 45 3.48 -26.47 5.87
CA LEU A 45 2.93 -27.22 7.00
C LEU A 45 1.39 -27.24 6.95
N GLY A 46 0.75 -26.07 6.90
CA GLY A 46 -0.71 -25.95 6.86
C GLY A 46 -1.30 -26.64 5.63
N GLY A 47 -0.71 -26.42 4.45
CA GLY A 47 -1.13 -27.08 3.22
C GLY A 47 -1.01 -28.60 3.31
N THR A 48 0.08 -29.12 3.87
CA THR A 48 0.24 -30.57 4.07
C THR A 48 -0.80 -31.14 5.04
N LEU A 49 -1.06 -30.45 6.16
CA LEU A 49 -2.05 -30.90 7.15
C LEU A 49 -3.46 -30.95 6.55
N LEU A 50 -3.84 -29.92 5.79
CA LEU A 50 -5.14 -29.86 5.11
C LEU A 50 -5.27 -30.90 3.98
N VAL A 51 -4.19 -31.20 3.26
CA VAL A 51 -4.21 -32.27 2.24
C VAL A 51 -4.26 -33.66 2.89
N ALA A 52 -3.54 -33.86 3.99
CA ALA A 52 -3.50 -35.15 4.70
C ALA A 52 -4.79 -35.47 5.46
N ALA A 53 -5.49 -34.43 5.92
CA ALA A 53 -6.79 -34.52 6.55
C ALA A 53 -7.72 -33.42 6.01
N PRO A 54 -8.34 -33.63 4.83
CA PRO A 54 -9.23 -32.65 4.20
C PRO A 54 -10.48 -32.32 5.03
N ASP A 55 -10.85 -33.17 5.98
CA ASP A 55 -11.90 -32.89 6.96
C ASP A 55 -11.50 -31.84 8.01
N GLY A 56 -10.25 -31.39 8.00
CA GLY A 56 -9.72 -30.32 8.86
C GLY A 56 -9.39 -30.75 10.30
N ARG A 57 -9.50 -32.04 10.63
CA ARG A 57 -9.34 -32.57 12.01
C ARG A 57 -7.96 -32.33 12.62
N TYR A 58 -6.91 -32.13 11.82
CA TYR A 58 -5.56 -31.86 12.32
C TYR A 58 -5.33 -30.40 12.71
N MET A 59 -6.26 -29.50 12.34
CA MET A 59 -6.17 -28.08 12.66
C MET A 59 -7.43 -27.59 13.41
N ASP A 60 -8.28 -28.51 13.87
CA ASP A 60 -9.57 -28.21 14.51
C ASP A 60 -10.46 -27.25 13.69
N MET A 61 -10.43 -27.42 12.36
CA MET A 61 -11.16 -26.58 11.40
C MET A 61 -12.35 -27.37 10.82
N PRO A 62 -13.59 -27.14 11.26
CA PRO A 62 -14.75 -27.82 10.67
C PRO A 62 -15.03 -27.29 9.26
N THR A 63 -15.33 -28.16 8.31
CA THR A 63 -15.58 -27.77 6.89
C THR A 63 -16.75 -26.79 6.71
N THR A 64 -17.68 -26.75 7.66
CA THR A 64 -18.81 -25.81 7.68
C THR A 64 -18.37 -24.35 7.70
N MET A 65 -17.14 -24.04 8.17
CA MET A 65 -16.63 -22.66 8.20
C MET A 65 -16.39 -22.06 6.81
N MET A 66 -16.31 -22.89 5.76
CA MET A 66 -16.16 -22.44 4.37
C MET A 66 -17.49 -22.11 3.69
N HIS A 67 -18.61 -22.17 4.42
CA HIS A 67 -19.97 -21.83 3.95
C HIS A 67 -20.36 -22.50 2.62
N GLY A 68 -19.88 -23.73 2.40
CA GLY A 68 -20.19 -24.53 1.21
C GLY A 68 -19.42 -24.15 -0.07
N VAL A 69 -18.45 -23.23 -0.01
CA VAL A 69 -17.60 -22.89 -1.16
C VAL A 69 -16.75 -24.08 -1.60
N PHE A 70 -16.24 -24.85 -0.65
CA PHE A 70 -15.58 -26.13 -0.87
C PHE A 70 -16.25 -27.22 -0.02
N SER A 71 -16.23 -28.46 -0.50
CA SER A 71 -16.74 -29.63 0.23
C SER A 71 -15.82 -30.03 1.40
N ASP A 72 -14.52 -29.80 1.25
CA ASP A 72 -13.46 -30.11 2.21
C ASP A 72 -12.23 -29.20 1.96
N PHE A 73 -11.19 -29.33 2.78
CA PHE A 73 -9.98 -28.51 2.69
C PHE A 73 -8.94 -29.02 1.68
N LEU A 74 -9.24 -30.01 0.84
CA LEU A 74 -8.26 -30.56 -0.10
C LEU A 74 -7.77 -29.49 -1.09
N ILE A 75 -8.70 -28.77 -1.73
CA ILE A 75 -8.37 -27.71 -2.69
C ILE A 75 -7.64 -26.54 -2.00
N PRO A 76 -8.16 -25.96 -0.90
CA PRO A 76 -7.41 -24.98 -0.11
C PRO A 76 -6.01 -25.44 0.30
N GLY A 77 -5.89 -26.70 0.74
CA GLY A 77 -4.62 -27.30 1.15
C GLY A 77 -3.61 -27.41 0.01
N ILE A 78 -4.05 -27.82 -1.18
CA ILE A 78 -3.19 -27.87 -2.39
C ILE A 78 -2.71 -26.47 -2.78
N ILE A 79 -3.61 -25.48 -2.77
CA ILE A 79 -3.27 -24.09 -3.09
C ILE A 79 -2.24 -23.57 -2.08
N LEU A 80 -2.50 -23.75 -0.79
CA LEU A 80 -1.62 -23.32 0.28
C LEU A 80 -0.25 -24.02 0.20
N PHE A 81 -0.21 -25.33 -0.05
CA PHE A 81 1.05 -26.07 -0.23
C PHE A 81 1.84 -25.56 -1.44
N GLY A 82 1.17 -25.29 -2.56
CA GLY A 82 1.78 -24.71 -3.76
C GLY A 82 2.36 -23.31 -3.50
N LEU A 83 1.64 -22.46 -2.75
CA LEU A 83 2.15 -21.17 -2.31
C LEU A 83 3.35 -21.31 -1.38
N GLY A 84 3.40 -22.35 -0.54
CA GLY A 84 4.55 -22.69 0.29
C GLY A 84 5.79 -23.03 -0.53
N ILE A 85 5.65 -23.85 -1.59
CA ILE A 85 6.73 -24.17 -2.53
C ILE A 85 7.24 -22.88 -3.20
N LEU A 86 6.31 -22.05 -3.68
CA LEU A 86 6.66 -20.79 -4.34
C LEU A 86 7.42 -19.84 -3.41
N ASN A 87 6.99 -19.68 -2.16
CA ASN A 87 7.67 -18.85 -1.16
C ASN A 87 9.05 -19.40 -0.80
N THR A 88 9.19 -20.72 -0.67
CA THR A 88 10.49 -21.38 -0.47
C THR A 88 11.43 -21.12 -1.66
N PHE A 89 10.92 -21.21 -2.89
CA PHE A 89 11.72 -20.90 -4.08
C PHE A 89 12.13 -19.43 -4.12
N ALA A 90 11.19 -18.52 -3.85
CA ALA A 90 11.46 -17.09 -3.75
C ALA A 90 12.53 -16.78 -2.68
N PHE A 91 12.45 -17.41 -1.51
CA PHE A 91 13.46 -17.31 -0.46
C PHE A 91 14.85 -17.63 -0.99
N PHE A 92 15.02 -18.76 -1.69
CA PHE A 92 16.32 -19.14 -2.25
C PHE A 92 16.80 -18.17 -3.34
N THR A 93 15.91 -17.63 -4.17
CA THR A 93 16.32 -16.62 -5.18
C THR A 93 16.82 -15.32 -4.52
N VAL A 94 16.15 -14.84 -3.46
CA VAL A 94 16.59 -13.67 -2.67
C VAL A 94 17.88 -13.99 -1.88
N LEU A 95 18.02 -15.21 -1.35
CA LEU A 95 19.20 -15.67 -0.63
C LEU A 95 20.43 -15.79 -1.54
N ARG A 96 20.22 -16.17 -2.80
CA ARG A 96 21.28 -16.27 -3.81
C ARG A 96 21.49 -14.98 -4.61
N ARG A 97 20.65 -13.96 -4.41
CA ARG A 97 20.64 -12.70 -5.19
C ARG A 97 20.51 -12.97 -6.69
N ALA A 98 19.64 -13.91 -7.04
CA ALA A 98 19.37 -14.26 -8.43
C ALA A 98 18.76 -13.07 -9.18
N ALA A 99 18.94 -12.99 -10.50
CA ALA A 99 18.37 -11.91 -11.32
C ALA A 99 16.82 -11.88 -11.30
N SER A 100 16.20 -13.02 -10.99
CA SER A 100 14.74 -13.20 -10.87
C SER A 100 14.20 -12.96 -9.45
N ASP A 101 15.03 -12.52 -8.50
CA ASP A 101 14.64 -12.37 -7.09
C ASP A 101 13.42 -11.48 -6.88
N TRP A 102 13.36 -10.34 -7.57
CA TRP A 102 12.22 -9.42 -7.54
C TRP A 102 10.92 -10.05 -8.02
N PHE A 103 10.98 -10.81 -9.12
CA PHE A 103 9.80 -11.41 -9.74
C PHE A 103 9.25 -12.53 -8.86
N MET A 104 10.14 -13.38 -8.35
CA MET A 104 9.75 -14.50 -7.49
C MET A 104 9.22 -14.00 -6.14
N ALA A 105 9.86 -13.01 -5.51
CA ALA A 105 9.35 -12.41 -4.28
C ALA A 105 7.99 -11.73 -4.50
N GLY A 106 7.83 -10.98 -5.60
CA GLY A 106 6.56 -10.33 -5.95
C GLY A 106 5.45 -11.35 -6.22
N LEU A 107 5.74 -12.42 -6.96
CA LEU A 107 4.78 -13.48 -7.27
C LEU A 107 4.37 -14.26 -6.01
N ALA A 108 5.33 -14.59 -5.14
CA ALA A 108 5.08 -15.34 -3.90
C ALA A 108 4.21 -14.55 -2.91
N LEU A 109 4.59 -13.30 -2.63
CA LEU A 109 3.87 -12.45 -1.67
C LEU A 109 2.57 -11.91 -2.24
N GLY A 110 2.51 -11.62 -3.55
CA GLY A 110 1.28 -11.27 -4.24
C GLY A 110 0.28 -12.43 -4.26
N GLY A 111 0.76 -13.65 -4.49
CA GLY A 111 -0.05 -14.87 -4.43
C GLY A 111 -0.63 -15.10 -3.03
N LEU A 112 0.18 -14.96 -1.97
CA LEU A 112 -0.31 -15.04 -0.60
C LEU A 112 -1.30 -13.95 -0.25
N PHE A 113 -1.05 -12.71 -0.68
CA PHE A 113 -1.99 -11.62 -0.45
C PHE A 113 -3.35 -11.91 -1.09
N ILE A 114 -3.37 -12.37 -2.35
CA ILE A 114 -4.62 -12.77 -3.03
C ILE A 114 -5.28 -13.92 -2.29
N TRP A 115 -4.50 -14.92 -1.86
CA TRP A 115 -5.04 -16.07 -1.13
C TRP A 115 -5.67 -15.66 0.21
N PHE A 116 -5.02 -14.79 0.99
CA PHE A 116 -5.60 -14.26 2.23
C PHE A 116 -6.91 -13.49 1.97
N VAL A 117 -6.96 -12.68 0.92
CA VAL A 117 -8.20 -11.98 0.55
C VAL A 117 -9.30 -12.97 0.22
N VAL A 118 -9.00 -14.01 -0.57
CA VAL A 118 -9.94 -15.09 -0.92
C VAL A 118 -10.40 -15.84 0.33
N GLU A 119 -9.49 -16.19 1.23
CA GLU A 119 -9.78 -16.89 2.48
C GLU A 119 -10.71 -16.07 3.37
N ILE A 120 -10.43 -14.78 3.59
CA ILE A 120 -11.29 -13.89 4.39
C ILE A 120 -12.69 -13.77 3.78
N ILE A 121 -12.81 -13.75 2.45
CA ILE A 121 -14.12 -13.73 1.77
C ILE A 121 -14.86 -15.04 1.98
N ILE A 122 -14.17 -16.18 1.89
CA ILE A 122 -14.76 -17.51 2.09
C ILE A 122 -15.21 -17.71 3.53
N LEU A 123 -14.38 -17.33 4.49
CA LEU A 123 -14.65 -17.51 5.93
C LEU A 123 -15.65 -16.48 6.46
N GLN A 124 -15.79 -15.33 5.78
CA GLN A 124 -16.63 -14.20 6.19
C GLN A 124 -16.26 -13.66 7.59
N GLU A 125 -15.01 -13.84 8.01
CA GLU A 125 -14.53 -13.43 9.32
C GLU A 125 -13.08 -12.92 9.28
N LEU A 126 -12.79 -11.94 10.14
CA LEU A 126 -11.43 -11.44 10.39
C LEU A 126 -10.90 -12.03 11.70
N HIS A 127 -10.47 -13.28 11.65
CA HIS A 127 -9.83 -13.96 12.79
C HIS A 127 -8.40 -13.44 13.05
N TRP A 128 -7.91 -13.54 14.30
CA TRP A 128 -6.54 -13.13 14.68
C TRP A 128 -5.44 -13.84 13.86
N LEU A 129 -5.71 -15.06 13.41
CA LEU A 129 -4.78 -15.79 12.53
C LEU A 129 -4.51 -15.03 11.22
N HIS A 130 -5.51 -14.34 10.65
CA HIS A 130 -5.29 -13.48 9.48
C HIS A 130 -4.35 -12.31 9.80
N ALA A 131 -4.35 -11.80 11.03
CA ALA A 131 -3.39 -10.77 11.44
C ALA A 131 -1.98 -11.37 11.57
N MET A 132 -1.86 -12.54 12.23
CA MET A 132 -0.59 -13.23 12.46
C MET A 132 0.15 -13.55 11.15
N TRP A 133 -0.57 -14.05 10.14
CA TRP A 133 0.02 -14.40 8.84
C TRP A 133 -0.05 -13.26 7.81
N GLY A 134 -1.10 -12.44 7.85
CA GLY A 134 -1.27 -11.34 6.90
C GLY A 134 -0.29 -10.18 7.12
N ILE A 135 0.03 -9.83 8.38
CA ILE A 135 0.97 -8.74 8.68
C ILE A 135 2.37 -8.99 8.09
N PRO A 136 3.00 -10.17 8.26
CA PRO A 136 4.25 -10.50 7.59
C PRO A 136 4.16 -10.39 6.06
N VAL A 137 3.09 -10.87 5.43
CA VAL A 137 2.91 -10.74 3.97
C VAL A 137 2.86 -9.28 3.54
N LEU A 138 2.10 -8.44 4.25
CA LEU A 138 2.04 -7.00 3.99
C LEU A 138 3.42 -6.35 4.14
N LEU A 139 4.14 -6.66 5.22
CA LEU A 139 5.52 -6.19 5.42
C LEU A 139 6.42 -6.64 4.26
N GLY A 140 6.30 -7.89 3.82
CA GLY A 140 6.99 -8.44 2.66
C GLY A 140 6.71 -7.65 1.40
N LEU A 141 5.44 -7.34 1.10
CA LEU A 141 5.03 -6.55 -0.06
C LEU A 141 5.66 -5.16 -0.03
N VAL A 142 5.64 -4.48 1.11
CA VAL A 142 6.26 -3.14 1.29
C VAL A 142 7.76 -3.19 1.00
N VAL A 143 8.45 -4.23 1.47
CA VAL A 143 9.90 -4.40 1.29
C VAL A 143 10.26 -4.92 -0.10
N THR A 144 9.34 -5.59 -0.79
CA THR A 144 9.53 -6.08 -2.16
C THR A 144 9.48 -4.95 -3.18
N ILE A 145 8.71 -3.88 -2.95
CA ILE A 145 8.67 -2.72 -3.86
C ILE A 145 10.08 -2.15 -4.11
N PRO A 146 10.91 -1.82 -3.09
CA PRO A 146 12.31 -1.44 -3.29
C PRO A 146 13.12 -2.39 -4.15
N LEU A 147 12.92 -3.71 -4.00
CA LEU A 147 13.63 -4.71 -4.78
C LEU A 147 13.28 -4.61 -6.27
N ILE A 148 11.97 -4.51 -6.58
CA ILE A 148 11.47 -4.31 -7.94
C ILE A 148 12.03 -3.01 -8.53
N VAL A 149 11.99 -1.93 -7.75
CA VAL A 149 12.47 -0.61 -8.18
C VAL A 149 13.97 -0.59 -8.41
N LEU A 150 14.77 -1.27 -7.58
CA LEU A 150 16.22 -1.38 -7.78
C LEU A 150 16.57 -2.17 -9.05
N ARG A 151 15.77 -3.19 -9.39
CA ARG A 151 15.96 -4.00 -10.60
C ARG A 151 15.48 -3.28 -11.87
N HIS A 152 14.54 -2.35 -11.73
CA HIS A 152 13.92 -1.62 -12.84
C HIS A 152 13.93 -0.10 -12.64
N ASP A 153 15.08 0.50 -12.30
CA ASP A 153 15.20 1.95 -12.09
C ASP A 153 15.14 2.73 -13.42
N THR A 154 13.94 2.77 -13.99
CA THR A 154 13.63 3.41 -15.28
C THR A 154 12.67 4.56 -15.06
N ALA A 155 12.65 5.52 -16.00
CA ALA A 155 11.67 6.60 -16.00
C ALA A 155 10.22 6.09 -16.09
N ILE A 156 10.01 4.94 -16.76
CA ILE A 156 8.69 4.29 -16.87
C ILE A 156 8.24 3.81 -15.49
N MET A 157 9.10 3.09 -14.76
CA MET A 157 8.79 2.61 -13.41
C MET A 157 8.50 3.76 -12.46
N ARG A 158 9.32 4.83 -12.48
CA ARG A 158 9.07 6.04 -11.67
C ARG A 158 7.71 6.66 -11.97
N LYS A 159 7.34 6.80 -13.25
CA LYS A 159 6.01 7.31 -13.64
C LYS A 159 4.89 6.39 -13.18
N ALA A 160 5.06 5.08 -13.26
CA ALA A 160 4.07 4.11 -12.77
C ALA A 160 3.84 4.30 -11.26
N LEU A 161 4.92 4.32 -10.46
CA LEU A 161 4.85 4.55 -9.01
C LEU A 161 4.18 5.88 -8.67
N LEU A 162 4.57 6.97 -9.34
CA LEU A 162 3.95 8.28 -9.12
C LEU A 162 2.45 8.29 -9.50
N SER A 163 2.07 7.56 -10.56
CA SER A 163 0.66 7.42 -10.97
C SER A 163 -0.17 6.63 -9.95
N CYS A 164 0.45 5.76 -9.14
CA CYS A 164 -0.24 5.07 -8.06
C CYS A 164 -0.85 6.04 -7.03
N GLY A 165 -0.33 7.27 -6.87
CA GLY A 165 -0.94 8.28 -6.00
C GLY A 165 -2.28 8.80 -6.54
N ILE A 166 -2.40 8.88 -7.86
CA ILE A 166 -3.66 9.24 -8.53
C ILE A 166 -4.63 8.06 -8.42
N LEU A 167 -4.17 6.86 -8.75
CA LEU A 167 -5.00 5.65 -8.70
C LEU A 167 -5.48 5.34 -7.28
N SER A 168 -4.64 5.47 -6.25
CA SER A 168 -5.04 5.29 -4.86
C SER A 168 -6.14 6.27 -4.48
N SER A 169 -6.00 7.53 -4.88
CA SER A 169 -6.96 8.57 -4.54
C SER A 169 -8.32 8.35 -5.21
N LEU A 170 -8.32 8.00 -6.49
CA LEU A 170 -9.54 7.66 -7.22
C LEU A 170 -10.20 6.39 -6.68
N TRP A 171 -9.39 5.39 -6.32
CA TRP A 171 -9.89 4.17 -5.68
C TRP A 171 -10.54 4.47 -4.34
N TYR A 172 -9.92 5.29 -3.49
CA TYR A 172 -10.49 5.65 -2.19
C TYR A 172 -11.79 6.46 -2.33
N VAL A 173 -11.90 7.32 -3.34
CA VAL A 173 -13.18 7.97 -3.70
C VAL A 173 -14.22 6.94 -4.11
N ALA A 174 -13.86 5.99 -4.98
CA ALA A 174 -14.78 4.95 -5.45
C ALA A 174 -15.34 4.11 -4.30
N ILE A 175 -14.50 3.64 -3.37
CA ILE A 175 -14.97 2.83 -2.24
C ILE A 175 -15.85 3.65 -1.28
N ASN A 176 -15.60 4.95 -1.14
CA ASN A 176 -16.44 5.88 -0.37
C ASN A 176 -17.79 6.19 -1.02
N ILE A 177 -17.97 5.80 -2.29
CA ILE A 177 -19.26 5.89 -2.99
C ILE A 177 -19.96 4.53 -2.94
N PHE A 178 -19.27 3.45 -3.33
CA PHE A 178 -19.88 2.14 -3.50
C PHE A 178 -20.16 1.39 -2.20
N VAL A 179 -19.25 1.44 -1.21
CA VAL A 179 -19.44 0.66 0.03
C VAL A 179 -20.62 1.19 0.87
N PRO A 180 -20.84 2.51 1.02
CA PRO A 180 -22.05 3.02 1.64
C PRO A 180 -23.36 2.53 1.00
N MET A 181 -23.38 2.30 -0.32
CA MET A 181 -24.57 1.79 -1.02
C MET A 181 -24.89 0.34 -0.67
N MET A 182 -23.96 -0.38 -0.03
CA MET A 182 -24.14 -1.75 0.46
C MET A 182 -24.57 -1.80 1.93
N TYR A 183 -24.62 -0.65 2.62
CA TYR A 183 -25.04 -0.56 4.02
C TYR A 183 -26.45 0.01 4.09
N ASP A 184 -27.42 -0.86 4.37
CA ASP A 184 -28.83 -0.46 4.57
C ASP A 184 -28.99 0.56 5.70
N GLY A 185 -29.65 1.68 5.39
CA GLY A 185 -29.86 2.78 6.35
C GLY A 185 -28.64 3.71 6.51
N TYR A 186 -27.54 3.46 5.80
CA TYR A 186 -26.37 4.33 5.89
C TYR A 186 -26.59 5.67 5.16
N SER A 187 -26.35 6.76 5.89
CA SER A 187 -26.40 8.12 5.34
C SER A 187 -24.99 8.70 5.24
N MET A 188 -24.53 9.00 4.03
CA MET A 188 -23.21 9.62 3.79
C MET A 188 -23.07 11.01 4.42
N ALA A 189 -24.18 11.70 4.72
CA ALA A 189 -24.17 13.00 5.36
C ALA A 189 -24.02 12.88 6.88
N SER A 190 -24.74 11.93 7.49
CA SER A 190 -24.89 11.86 8.94
C SER A 190 -24.07 10.75 9.63
N LEU A 191 -23.49 9.83 8.87
CA LEU A 191 -22.65 8.76 9.38
C LEU A 191 -21.21 8.92 8.91
N THR A 192 -20.28 8.66 9.82
CA THR A 192 -18.85 8.74 9.55
C THR A 192 -18.41 7.63 8.61
N VAL A 193 -17.28 7.83 7.94
CA VAL A 193 -16.69 6.76 7.13
C VAL A 193 -16.21 5.60 7.99
N SER A 194 -15.79 5.88 9.22
CA SER A 194 -15.38 4.86 10.20
C SER A 194 -16.49 3.85 10.52
N GLU A 195 -17.76 4.26 10.48
CA GLU A 195 -18.91 3.37 10.73
C GLU A 195 -19.08 2.27 9.66
N LEU A 196 -18.55 2.45 8.44
CA LEU A 196 -18.53 1.40 7.42
C LEU A 196 -17.63 0.21 7.82
N SER A 197 -16.70 0.45 8.74
CA SER A 197 -15.74 -0.52 9.26
C SER A 197 -15.99 -0.91 10.71
N ALA A 198 -17.09 -0.44 11.30
CA ALA A 198 -17.41 -0.69 12.70
C ALA A 198 -17.67 -2.17 12.98
N ILE A 199 -17.42 -2.58 14.23
CA ILE A 199 -17.73 -3.94 14.71
C ILE A 199 -19.24 -4.16 14.57
N GLY A 200 -19.62 -5.22 13.85
CA GLY A 200 -21.03 -5.54 13.55
C GLY A 200 -21.57 -4.90 12.26
N ALA A 201 -20.82 -4.00 11.59
CA ALA A 201 -21.25 -3.46 10.30
C ALA A 201 -21.17 -4.52 9.20
N SER A 202 -22.23 -4.64 8.39
CA SER A 202 -22.30 -5.58 7.27
C SER A 202 -21.21 -5.33 6.22
N THR A 203 -20.76 -4.08 6.09
CA THR A 203 -19.73 -3.67 5.13
C THR A 203 -18.30 -3.81 5.65
N ARG A 204 -18.08 -4.22 6.91
CA ARG A 204 -16.76 -4.15 7.55
C ARG A 204 -15.68 -4.89 6.77
N ILE A 205 -15.94 -6.14 6.39
CA ILE A 205 -14.95 -6.98 5.69
C ILE A 205 -14.66 -6.40 4.31
N VAL A 206 -15.70 -6.05 3.56
CA VAL A 206 -15.56 -5.43 2.23
C VAL A 206 -14.76 -4.14 2.32
N TRP A 207 -15.07 -3.28 3.30
CA TRP A 207 -14.34 -2.02 3.51
C TRP A 207 -12.86 -2.26 3.78
N VAL A 208 -12.53 -3.15 4.72
CA VAL A 208 -11.14 -3.45 5.09
C VAL A 208 -10.36 -3.96 3.89
N LEU A 209 -10.90 -4.94 3.15
CA LEU A 209 -10.22 -5.52 1.98
C LEU A 209 -9.98 -4.48 0.86
N LEU A 210 -10.98 -3.64 0.56
CA LEU A 210 -10.84 -2.60 -0.45
C LEU A 210 -9.89 -1.48 -0.02
N ALA A 211 -9.88 -1.12 1.27
CA ALA A 211 -8.96 -0.14 1.84
C ALA A 211 -7.50 -0.62 1.83
N MET A 212 -7.24 -1.92 1.93
CA MET A 212 -5.88 -2.46 1.79
C MET A 212 -5.27 -2.15 0.42
N LEU A 213 -6.06 -2.21 -0.66
CA LEU A 213 -5.56 -1.84 -1.99
C LEU A 213 -5.19 -0.35 -2.09
N TYR A 214 -5.97 0.53 -1.45
CA TYR A 214 -5.62 1.94 -1.33
C TYR A 214 -4.24 2.13 -0.69
N LEU A 215 -3.98 1.46 0.42
CA LEU A 215 -2.70 1.56 1.14
C LEU A 215 -1.54 1.04 0.28
N LEU A 216 -1.70 -0.10 -0.40
CA LEU A 216 -0.66 -0.66 -1.26
C LEU A 216 -0.30 0.29 -2.42
N LEU A 217 -1.31 0.88 -3.07
CA LEU A 217 -1.09 1.89 -4.11
C LEU A 217 -0.40 3.14 -3.56
N LEU A 218 -0.80 3.60 -2.37
CA LEU A 218 -0.20 4.78 -1.75
C LEU A 218 1.24 4.53 -1.27
N ILE A 219 1.58 3.30 -0.85
CA ILE A 219 2.98 2.91 -0.57
C ILE A 219 3.82 2.93 -1.84
N ALA A 220 3.30 2.39 -2.95
CA ALA A 220 3.98 2.47 -4.24
C ALA A 220 4.22 3.95 -4.64
N PHE A 221 3.25 4.82 -4.39
CA PHE A 221 3.41 6.26 -4.55
C PHE A 221 4.53 6.83 -3.67
N GLY A 222 4.58 6.48 -2.38
CA GLY A 222 5.64 6.88 -1.46
C GLY A 222 7.04 6.52 -1.96
N TRP A 223 7.21 5.30 -2.50
CA TRP A 223 8.46 4.89 -3.15
C TRP A 223 8.77 5.70 -4.42
N GLY A 224 7.75 6.04 -5.21
CA GLY A 224 7.88 6.95 -6.35
C GLY A 224 8.38 8.35 -5.94
N VAL A 225 7.86 8.89 -4.83
CA VAL A 225 8.30 10.17 -4.25
C VAL A 225 9.75 10.08 -3.78
N LEU A 226 10.13 9.00 -3.08
CA LEU A 226 11.52 8.78 -2.65
C LEU A 226 12.49 8.74 -3.84
N LYS A 227 12.12 8.06 -4.92
CA LYS A 227 12.93 7.99 -6.14
C LYS A 227 13.02 9.32 -6.89
N SER A 228 11.98 10.14 -6.78
CA SER A 228 11.94 11.48 -7.38
C SER A 228 12.63 12.54 -6.50
N SER A 229 13.12 12.18 -5.32
CA SER A 229 13.61 13.15 -4.34
C SER A 229 14.93 13.82 -4.73
N GLY A 230 15.77 13.18 -5.53
CA GLY A 230 17.11 13.70 -5.86
C GLY A 230 17.87 14.11 -4.60
N HIS A 231 18.28 15.37 -4.50
CA HIS A 231 18.91 15.97 -3.31
C HIS A 231 17.93 16.65 -2.33
N SER A 232 16.62 16.70 -2.63
CA SER A 232 15.61 17.31 -1.77
C SER A 232 15.37 16.47 -0.51
N ARG A 233 15.85 16.98 0.63
CA ARG A 233 15.56 16.37 1.95
C ARG A 233 14.06 16.35 2.24
N GLN A 234 13.33 17.38 1.81
CA GLN A 234 11.89 17.52 2.04
C GLN A 234 11.09 16.45 1.30
N LEU A 235 11.41 16.15 0.03
CA LEU A 235 10.77 15.03 -0.70
C LEU A 235 11.09 13.68 -0.08
N ARG A 236 12.31 13.47 0.41
CA ARG A 236 12.67 12.24 1.12
C ARG A 236 11.82 12.05 2.39
N ILE A 237 11.65 13.12 3.17
CA ILE A 237 10.81 13.11 4.35
C ILE A 237 9.34 12.83 3.96
N ALA A 238 8.82 13.52 2.93
CA ALA A 238 7.45 13.30 2.46
C ALA A 238 7.22 11.84 2.00
N GLY A 239 8.13 11.27 1.22
CA GLY A 239 8.06 9.86 0.80
C GLY A 239 8.07 8.88 1.97
N ASN A 240 8.94 9.11 2.96
CA ASN A 240 8.97 8.30 4.18
C ASN A 240 7.70 8.46 5.03
N LEU A 241 7.15 9.68 5.12
CA LEU A 241 5.89 9.93 5.82
C LEU A 241 4.72 9.22 5.14
N ILE A 242 4.68 9.18 3.81
CA ILE A 242 3.67 8.39 3.06
C ILE A 242 3.76 6.90 3.46
N ILE A 243 4.97 6.33 3.45
CA ILE A 243 5.15 4.91 3.78
C ILE A 243 4.79 4.65 5.25
N ALA A 244 5.23 5.50 6.18
CA ALA A 244 4.92 5.38 7.60
C ALA A 244 3.41 5.52 7.89
N TYR A 245 2.75 6.48 7.23
CA TYR A 245 1.29 6.65 7.27
C TYR A 245 0.57 5.37 6.87
N CYS A 246 0.99 4.74 5.76
CA CYS A 246 0.36 3.52 5.28
C CYS A 246 0.64 2.32 6.19
N ILE A 247 1.87 2.19 6.71
CA ILE A 247 2.23 1.12 7.67
C ILE A 247 1.36 1.20 8.91
N MET A 248 1.19 2.40 9.46
CA MET A 248 0.32 2.63 10.61
C MET A 248 -1.14 2.27 10.29
N ASN A 249 -1.63 2.67 9.11
CA ASN A 249 -3.03 2.48 8.71
C ASN A 249 -3.35 1.08 8.16
N PHE A 250 -2.37 0.17 8.00
CA PHE A 250 -2.66 -1.24 7.71
C PHE A 250 -3.47 -1.89 8.83
N TYR A 251 -3.27 -1.44 10.06
CA TYR A 251 -4.18 -1.73 11.15
C TYR A 251 -5.02 -0.48 11.40
N TRP A 252 -6.34 -0.64 11.38
CA TRP A 252 -7.28 0.41 11.74
C TRP A 252 -8.14 -0.14 12.88
N PRO A 253 -7.94 0.31 14.13
CA PRO A 253 -8.73 -0.16 15.27
C PRO A 253 -10.21 0.06 14.96
N PRO A 254 -11.02 -1.00 14.85
CA PRO A 254 -12.42 -0.85 14.51
C PRO A 254 -13.15 -0.26 15.71
N MET A 255 -13.98 0.76 15.52
CA MET A 255 -14.90 1.24 16.56
C MET A 255 -16.12 0.32 16.65
N HIS A 256 -16.82 0.34 17.76
CA HIS A 256 -18.17 -0.20 17.87
C HIS A 256 -19.18 0.69 17.14
N GLN A 257 -20.33 0.13 16.82
CA GLN A 257 -21.47 0.92 16.35
C GLN A 257 -21.94 1.89 17.45
N ARG A 258 -22.46 3.05 17.06
CA ARG A 258 -22.86 4.13 17.98
C ARG A 258 -23.88 3.69 19.04
N GLU A 259 -24.78 2.78 18.68
CA GLU A 259 -25.80 2.22 19.56
C GLU A 259 -25.14 1.42 20.71
N VAL A 260 -24.08 0.69 20.40
CA VAL A 260 -23.31 -0.11 21.37
C VAL A 260 -22.48 0.80 22.27
N ILE A 261 -21.87 1.84 21.71
CA ILE A 261 -21.10 2.83 22.48
C ILE A 261 -22.01 3.54 23.49
N ALA A 262 -23.18 4.03 23.05
CA ALA A 262 -24.13 4.72 23.90
C ALA A 262 -24.75 3.84 24.99
N ALA A 263 -24.85 2.52 24.75
CA ALA A 263 -25.25 1.54 25.75
C ALA A 263 -24.15 1.20 26.79
N GLY A 264 -22.98 1.85 26.72
CA GLY A 264 -21.84 1.58 27.60
C GLY A 264 -20.99 0.38 27.18
N GLY A 265 -21.17 -0.14 25.96
CA GLY A 265 -20.42 -1.27 25.41
C GLY A 265 -19.08 -0.90 24.76
N GLY A 266 -18.66 0.37 24.85
CA GLY A 266 -17.36 0.81 24.34
C GLY A 266 -16.19 0.12 25.04
N THR A 267 -15.09 -0.07 24.31
CA THR A 267 -13.88 -0.76 24.78
C THR A 267 -12.62 0.02 24.39
N LEU A 268 -11.44 -0.54 24.69
CA LEU A 268 -10.15 0.05 24.30
C LEU A 268 -10.04 0.33 22.79
N THR A 269 -10.68 -0.47 21.93
CA THR A 269 -10.62 -0.28 20.48
C THR A 269 -11.22 1.07 20.04
N ASP A 270 -12.25 1.56 20.73
CA ASP A 270 -12.91 2.83 20.44
C ASP A 270 -11.98 4.02 20.75
N THR A 271 -11.29 3.95 21.89
CA THR A 271 -10.25 4.92 22.25
C THR A 271 -9.08 4.87 21.27
N LEU A 272 -8.62 3.65 20.92
CA LEU A 272 -7.54 3.47 19.94
C LEU A 272 -7.95 3.98 18.56
N HIS A 273 -9.21 3.84 18.16
CA HIS A 273 -9.74 4.36 16.91
C HIS A 273 -9.58 5.88 16.83
N ILE A 274 -9.94 6.60 17.89
CA ILE A 274 -9.78 8.06 17.98
C ILE A 274 -8.30 8.44 17.92
N ILE A 275 -7.43 7.74 18.68
CA ILE A 275 -5.98 7.97 18.64
C ILE A 275 -5.44 7.77 17.21
N TRP A 276 -5.87 6.71 16.52
CA TRP A 276 -5.49 6.42 15.14
C TRP A 276 -5.95 7.50 14.17
N ALA A 277 -7.17 8.01 14.33
CA ALA A 277 -7.70 9.11 13.53
C ALA A 277 -6.88 10.40 13.71
N MET A 278 -6.52 10.75 14.95
CA MET A 278 -5.71 11.94 15.25
C MET A 278 -4.27 11.81 14.71
N MET A 279 -3.66 10.64 14.86
CA MET A 279 -2.35 10.36 14.29
C MET A 279 -2.38 10.42 12.75
N THR A 280 -3.43 9.87 12.12
CA THR A 280 -3.66 9.96 10.67
C THR A 280 -3.76 11.41 10.21
N LEU A 281 -4.52 12.24 10.92
CA LEU A 281 -4.61 13.67 10.62
C LEU A 281 -3.24 14.35 10.70
N LEU A 282 -2.46 14.05 11.75
CA LEU A 282 -1.10 14.57 11.91
C LEU A 282 -0.17 14.15 10.76
N PHE A 283 -0.20 12.87 10.37
CA PHE A 283 0.54 12.37 9.21
C PHE A 283 0.18 13.15 7.94
N ASN A 284 -1.12 13.32 7.67
CA ASN A 284 -1.62 14.04 6.51
C ASN A 284 -1.11 15.49 6.52
N MET A 285 -1.17 16.19 7.66
CA MET A 285 -0.68 17.56 7.77
C MET A 285 0.85 17.65 7.55
N LEU A 286 1.64 16.79 8.20
CA LEU A 286 3.09 16.77 8.06
C LEU A 286 3.51 16.46 6.62
N LEU A 287 2.92 15.44 6.01
CA LEU A 287 3.15 15.03 4.64
C LEU A 287 2.87 16.20 3.68
N MET A 288 1.73 16.86 3.84
CA MET A 288 1.37 18.04 3.05
C MET A 288 2.40 19.16 3.21
N GLY A 289 2.83 19.44 4.44
CA GLY A 289 3.83 20.45 4.76
C GLY A 289 5.18 20.19 4.11
N PHE A 290 5.73 18.97 4.27
CA PHE A 290 7.01 18.60 3.67
C PHE A 290 6.95 18.51 2.14
N GLY A 291 5.86 17.97 1.59
CA GLY A 291 5.63 17.97 0.14
C GLY A 291 5.56 19.39 -0.43
N ALA A 292 4.93 20.31 0.28
CA ALA A 292 4.86 21.71 -0.14
C ALA A 292 6.19 22.45 -0.01
N ALA A 293 6.95 22.19 1.05
CA ALA A 293 8.27 22.78 1.25
C ALA A 293 9.25 22.42 0.12
N ALA A 294 9.12 21.22 -0.46
CA ALA A 294 9.89 20.78 -1.62
C ALA A 294 9.55 21.47 -2.94
N LEU A 295 8.38 22.11 -3.04
CA LEU A 295 7.83 22.65 -4.28
C LEU A 295 7.73 24.18 -4.23
N GLY A 296 7.36 24.78 -5.38
CA GLY A 296 7.30 26.23 -5.56
C GLY A 296 6.16 26.94 -4.84
N LYS A 297 6.19 28.28 -4.84
CA LYS A 297 5.25 29.17 -4.13
C LYS A 297 3.77 28.86 -4.39
N ARG A 298 3.38 28.56 -5.64
CA ARG A 298 1.99 28.24 -6.00
C ARG A 298 1.47 27.00 -5.28
N PHE A 299 2.28 25.95 -5.22
CA PHE A 299 1.91 24.71 -4.55
C PHE A 299 1.83 24.91 -3.02
N ARG A 300 2.70 25.75 -2.44
CA ARG A 300 2.62 26.12 -1.01
C ARG A 300 1.32 26.83 -0.66
N ILE A 301 0.88 27.79 -1.47
CA ILE A 301 -0.40 28.49 -1.27
C ILE A 301 -1.57 27.51 -1.36
N TYR A 302 -1.55 26.60 -2.34
CA TYR A 302 -2.54 25.53 -2.46
C TYR A 302 -2.57 24.63 -1.21
N THR A 303 -1.42 24.23 -0.69
CA THR A 303 -1.35 23.45 0.56
C THR A 303 -1.88 24.22 1.76
N ILE A 304 -1.58 25.51 1.90
CA ILE A 304 -2.10 26.35 2.98
C ILE A 304 -3.64 26.41 2.91
N ALA A 305 -4.20 26.60 1.71
CA ALA A 305 -5.65 26.57 1.52
C ALA A 305 -6.23 25.19 1.89
N THR A 306 -5.55 24.10 1.54
CA THR A 306 -5.95 22.73 1.91
C THR A 306 -5.91 22.53 3.43
N TRP A 307 -4.91 23.05 4.13
CA TRP A 307 -4.85 23.02 5.59
C TRP A 307 -6.00 23.81 6.24
N LEU A 308 -6.39 24.95 5.69
CA LEU A 308 -7.53 25.71 6.21
C LEU A 308 -8.83 24.89 6.10
N VAL A 309 -9.05 24.21 4.97
CA VAL A 309 -10.16 23.25 4.82
C VAL A 309 -10.09 22.17 5.90
N PHE A 310 -8.93 21.53 6.06
CA PHE A 310 -8.73 20.49 7.08
C PHE A 310 -9.08 20.94 8.50
N ILE A 311 -8.63 22.13 8.87
CA ILE A 311 -8.84 22.69 10.21
C ILE A 311 -10.34 22.99 10.40
N VAL A 312 -10.96 23.68 9.45
CA VAL A 312 -12.38 24.07 9.56
C VAL A 312 -13.28 22.84 9.65
N PHE A 313 -13.17 21.91 8.70
CA PHE A 313 -14.04 20.74 8.69
C PHE A 313 -13.66 19.72 9.77
N GLY A 314 -12.39 19.69 10.21
CA GLY A 314 -11.97 18.91 11.39
C GLY A 314 -12.61 19.42 12.68
N ILE A 315 -12.69 20.74 12.88
CA ILE A 315 -13.40 21.35 14.01
C ILE A 315 -14.89 21.02 13.95
N LEU A 316 -15.52 21.11 12.77
CA LEU A 316 -16.93 20.78 12.60
C LEU A 316 -17.22 19.30 12.91
N THR A 317 -16.36 18.37 12.47
CA THR A 317 -16.47 16.95 12.85
C THR A 317 -16.36 16.77 14.37
N PHE A 318 -15.40 17.42 15.01
CA PHE A 318 -15.22 17.35 16.46
C PHE A 318 -16.41 17.92 17.24
N MET A 319 -17.07 18.97 16.74
CA MET A 319 -18.25 19.54 17.37
C MET A 319 -19.47 18.60 17.34
N GLU A 320 -19.60 17.76 16.31
CA GLU A 320 -20.68 16.78 16.21
C GLU A 320 -20.33 15.41 16.83
N SER A 321 -19.04 15.11 17.09
CA SER A 321 -18.63 13.79 17.59
C SER A 321 -19.26 13.35 18.92
N PRO A 322 -19.58 14.23 19.89
CA PRO A 322 -20.32 13.82 21.10
C PRO A 322 -21.69 13.20 20.79
N GLY A 323 -22.28 13.52 19.63
CA GLY A 323 -23.51 12.88 19.15
C GLY A 323 -23.33 11.40 18.84
N ILE A 324 -22.14 10.96 18.41
CA ILE A 324 -21.85 9.53 18.21
C ILE A 324 -21.88 8.80 19.56
N GLU A 325 -21.20 9.33 20.57
CA GLU A 325 -21.11 8.70 21.90
C GLU A 325 -22.48 8.58 22.58
N ALA A 326 -23.35 9.56 22.37
CA ALA A 326 -24.70 9.57 22.93
C ALA A 326 -25.76 8.91 22.03
N ASN A 327 -25.38 8.36 20.88
CA ASN A 327 -26.29 7.88 19.84
C ASN A 327 -27.38 8.91 19.47
N LEU A 328 -26.99 10.17 19.37
CA LEU A 328 -27.82 11.29 18.96
C LEU A 328 -27.61 11.61 17.47
N PRO A 329 -28.54 12.34 16.82
CA PRO A 329 -28.36 12.78 15.45
C PRO A 329 -27.07 13.58 15.26
N THR A 330 -26.30 13.21 14.24
CA THR A 330 -25.09 13.90 13.79
C THR A 330 -25.29 14.32 12.33
N PRO A 331 -26.07 15.37 12.04
CA PRO A 331 -26.66 15.56 10.73
C PRO A 331 -25.65 15.75 9.59
N HIS A 332 -24.44 16.23 9.88
CA HIS A 332 -23.45 16.57 8.86
C HIS A 332 -22.06 15.99 9.13
N ILE A 333 -21.85 15.24 10.22
CA ILE A 333 -20.52 14.71 10.57
C ILE A 333 -19.86 13.92 9.42
N GLY A 334 -20.65 13.12 8.70
CA GLY A 334 -20.19 12.32 7.57
C GLY A 334 -19.79 13.16 6.36
N LEU A 335 -20.47 14.30 6.17
CA LEU A 335 -20.12 15.28 5.14
C LEU A 335 -18.80 15.98 5.48
N TRP A 336 -18.62 16.43 6.73
CA TRP A 336 -17.39 17.11 7.17
C TRP A 336 -16.16 16.22 7.02
N GLU A 337 -16.26 14.97 7.44
CA GLU A 337 -15.19 13.99 7.25
C GLU A 337 -14.85 13.78 5.76
N ARG A 338 -15.87 13.63 4.91
CA ARG A 338 -15.68 13.43 3.47
C ARG A 338 -15.05 14.63 2.77
N ILE A 339 -15.34 15.85 3.23
CA ILE A 339 -14.66 17.06 2.72
C ILE A 339 -13.18 17.03 3.08
N ASN A 340 -12.83 16.67 4.32
CA ASN A 340 -11.44 16.51 4.75
C ASN A 340 -10.71 15.43 3.95
N MET A 341 -11.33 14.26 3.81
CA MET A 341 -10.79 13.17 2.99
C MET A 341 -10.63 13.62 1.53
N GLY A 342 -11.66 14.19 0.93
CA GLY A 342 -11.61 14.68 -0.46
C GLY A 342 -10.50 15.71 -0.68
N ALA A 343 -10.31 16.63 0.27
CA ALA A 343 -9.22 17.60 0.24
C ALA A 343 -7.85 16.91 0.28
N PHE A 344 -7.68 15.87 1.11
CA PHE A 344 -6.44 15.07 1.15
C PHE A 344 -6.17 14.38 -0.19
N LEU A 345 -7.16 13.66 -0.71
CA LEU A 345 -7.04 12.85 -1.93
C LEU A 345 -6.75 13.76 -3.13
N LEU A 346 -7.43 14.90 -3.21
CA LEU A 346 -7.14 15.91 -4.23
C LEU A 346 -5.71 16.42 -4.10
N TRP A 347 -5.24 16.68 -2.88
CA TRP A 347 -3.87 17.11 -2.66
C TRP A 347 -2.85 16.07 -3.13
N ILE A 348 -3.08 14.78 -2.84
CA ILE A 348 -2.23 13.67 -3.31
C ILE A 348 -2.23 13.61 -4.85
N ILE A 349 -3.39 13.74 -5.50
CA ILE A 349 -3.51 13.78 -6.96
C ILE A 349 -2.68 14.94 -7.53
N VAL A 350 -2.84 16.16 -7.01
CA VAL A 350 -2.10 17.34 -7.49
C VAL A 350 -0.60 17.16 -7.24
N PHE A 351 -0.21 16.63 -6.08
CA PHE A 351 1.19 16.35 -5.75
C PHE A 351 1.80 15.34 -6.74
N ALA A 352 1.10 14.25 -7.03
CA ALA A 352 1.51 13.26 -8.03
C ALA A 352 1.66 13.86 -9.43
N PHE A 353 0.69 14.68 -9.88
CA PHE A 353 0.77 15.36 -11.17
C PHE A 353 1.96 16.32 -11.29
N VAL A 354 2.26 17.07 -10.22
CA VAL A 354 3.41 17.98 -10.20
C VAL A 354 4.71 17.19 -10.34
N LEU A 355 4.87 16.08 -9.59
CA LEU A 355 6.06 15.23 -9.69
C LEU A 355 6.19 14.56 -11.07
N LEU A 356 5.08 14.06 -11.63
CA LEU A 356 5.06 13.51 -12.99
C LEU A 356 5.47 14.54 -14.05
N LYS A 357 5.04 15.80 -13.88
CA LYS A 357 5.44 16.90 -14.78
C LYS A 357 6.93 17.20 -14.67
N ILE A 358 7.48 17.25 -13.46
CA ILE A 358 8.91 17.46 -13.22
C ILE A 358 9.73 16.34 -13.87
N GLU A 359 9.34 15.08 -13.66
CA GLU A 359 10.01 13.91 -14.26
C GLU A 359 9.96 13.95 -15.79
N ARG A 360 8.84 14.35 -16.40
CA ARG A 360 8.74 14.52 -17.87
C ARG A 360 9.69 15.59 -18.39
N LEU A 361 9.76 16.75 -17.72
CA LEU A 361 10.65 17.86 -18.12
C LEU A 361 12.12 17.44 -18.04
N PHE A 362 12.51 16.77 -16.95
CA PHE A 362 13.89 16.28 -16.78
C PHE A 362 14.30 15.30 -17.89
N ASN A 363 13.42 14.35 -18.23
CA ASN A 363 13.69 13.39 -19.30
C ASN A 363 13.75 14.05 -20.70
N SER A 364 12.95 15.09 -20.93
CA SER A 364 12.97 15.84 -22.21
C SER A 364 14.30 16.58 -22.41
N ILE A 365 14.82 17.23 -21.36
CA ILE A 365 16.08 18.00 -21.41
C ILE A 365 17.26 17.05 -21.68
N ASN A 366 17.36 15.96 -20.90
CA ASN A 366 18.45 15.00 -21.06
C ASN A 366 18.41 14.26 -22.40
N GLY A 367 17.20 13.99 -22.92
CA GLY A 367 17.02 13.42 -24.26
C GLY A 367 17.50 14.35 -25.37
N SER A 368 17.27 15.66 -25.24
CA SER A 368 17.75 16.66 -26.21
C SER A 368 19.26 16.87 -26.19
N GLU A 369 19.90 16.87 -25.02
CA GLU A 369 21.37 17.00 -24.92
C GLU A 369 22.10 15.79 -25.54
N HIS A 370 21.56 14.59 -25.40
CA HIS A 370 22.12 13.40 -26.03
C HIS A 370 22.05 13.44 -27.57
N LEU A 371 20.96 13.98 -28.13
CA LEU A 371 20.82 14.14 -29.58
C LEU A 371 21.80 15.20 -30.12
N VAL A 372 21.92 16.33 -29.44
CA VAL A 372 22.87 17.40 -29.83
C VAL A 372 24.31 16.89 -29.79
N ASN A 373 24.72 16.20 -28.72
CA ASN A 373 26.08 15.64 -28.60
C ASN A 373 26.37 14.48 -29.58
N SER A 374 25.34 13.79 -30.09
CA SER A 374 25.52 12.79 -31.15
C SER A 374 25.66 13.41 -32.54
N SER A 375 25.06 14.58 -32.78
CA SER A 375 25.13 15.31 -34.05
C SER A 375 26.40 16.15 -34.23
N THR A 376 27.09 16.51 -33.15
CA THR A 376 28.38 17.23 -33.19
C THR A 376 29.60 16.31 -33.23
N ASN A 377 29.42 15.00 -33.03
CA ASN A 377 30.46 13.98 -33.10
C ASN A 377 30.35 13.09 -34.37
N ALA A 378 29.43 13.42 -35.28
CA ALA A 378 29.31 12.84 -36.62
C ALA A 378 29.80 13.88 -37.64
#